data_AF-C6HY38-F1
#
_entry.id   AF-C6HY38-F1
#
_cell.length_a   1.000
_cell.length_b   1.000
_cell.length_c   1.000
_cell.angle_alpha   90.00
_cell.angle_beta   90.00
_cell.angle_gamma   90.00
#
_symmetry.space_group_name_H-M   'P 1'
#
loop_
_entity.id
_entity.type
_entity.pdbx_description
1 polymer ?
#
loop_
_entity_poly.entity_id
_entity_poly.type
_entity_poly.pdbx_seq_one_letter_code
_entity_poly.pdbx_strand_id
1 'polypeptide(L)'
;MTDSSSLPVRDLRQITVRPILHEEDSRWNALMRTHHYLGFRSLVGESLKYVALSGSEWVALLGWGAAAFKCGDRDRWIGWAPPEQFRRLRYIANNQRFLILPEARTPHLASRVLGLCLRRLSSDWRRQFNHPILLAETFVDPSRFAGTCYKAAGWICLGETRG
;
A
#
# COMPACT_ATOMS: atom_id res chain seq x y z
N MET A 1 -13.41 2.19 -32.33
CA MET A 1 -12.39 1.26 -32.86
C MET A 1 -11.02 1.74 -32.41
N THR A 2 -10.60 1.28 -31.24
CA THR A 2 -9.21 1.16 -30.78
C THR A 2 -9.27 0.14 -29.63
N ASP A 3 -9.09 -1.12 -30.01
CA ASP A 3 -8.87 -2.21 -29.08
C ASP A 3 -7.47 -2.05 -28.49
N SER A 4 -7.37 -1.29 -27.39
CA SER A 4 -6.15 -1.21 -26.60
C SER A 4 -6.05 -2.48 -25.77
N SER A 5 -5.70 -3.58 -26.43
CA SER A 5 -5.36 -4.84 -25.79
C SER A 5 -4.15 -4.62 -24.88
N SER A 6 -4.43 -4.31 -23.62
CA SER A 6 -3.44 -4.26 -22.55
C SER A 6 -2.92 -5.68 -22.36
N LEU A 7 -1.69 -5.91 -22.80
CA LEU A 7 -1.05 -7.20 -22.65
C LEU A 7 -0.77 -7.46 -21.15
N PRO A 8 -1.09 -8.65 -20.64
CA PRO A 8 -0.82 -8.99 -19.24
C PRO A 8 0.67 -8.81 -18.94
N VAL A 9 1.02 -8.43 -17.70
CA VAL A 9 2.42 -8.28 -17.28
C VAL A 9 3.15 -9.61 -17.52
N ARG A 10 4.06 -9.60 -18.50
CA ARG A 10 4.74 -10.80 -18.98
C ARG A 10 5.96 -11.18 -18.14
N ASP A 11 6.62 -10.20 -17.51
CA ASP A 11 7.79 -10.44 -16.66
C ASP A 11 7.74 -9.62 -15.36
N LEU A 12 7.45 -10.31 -14.25
CA LEU A 12 7.40 -9.71 -12.91
C LEU A 12 8.75 -9.17 -12.42
N ARG A 13 9.87 -9.58 -13.03
CA ARG A 13 11.21 -9.10 -12.68
C ARG A 13 11.42 -7.66 -13.13
N GLN A 14 10.72 -7.23 -14.18
CA GLN A 14 10.80 -5.87 -14.72
C GLN A 14 9.92 -4.87 -13.98
N ILE A 15 9.13 -5.33 -13.01
CA ILE A 15 8.31 -4.43 -12.20
C ILE A 15 9.18 -3.51 -11.36
N THR A 16 8.93 -2.22 -11.51
CA THR A 16 9.51 -1.17 -10.66
C THR A 16 8.42 -0.50 -9.84
N VAL A 17 8.78 0.05 -8.67
CA VAL A 17 7.85 0.81 -7.81
C VAL A 17 8.52 2.10 -7.40
N ARG A 18 7.80 3.22 -7.56
CA ARG A 18 8.28 4.55 -7.18
C ARG A 18 7.16 5.45 -6.64
N PRO A 19 7.52 6.49 -5.86
CA PRO A 19 6.62 7.61 -5.62
C PRO A 19 6.08 8.14 -6.94
N ILE A 20 4.83 8.58 -6.92
CA ILE A 20 4.27 9.30 -8.05
C ILE A 20 4.98 10.64 -8.22
N LEU A 21 5.01 11.13 -9.46
CA LEU A 21 5.36 12.52 -9.75
C LEU A 21 4.16 13.42 -9.41
N HIS A 22 4.39 14.72 -9.28
CA HIS A 22 3.34 15.66 -8.89
C HIS A 22 2.20 15.69 -9.93
N GLU A 23 2.55 15.70 -11.21
CA GLU A 23 1.65 15.67 -12.36
C GLU A 23 0.83 14.37 -12.47
N GLU A 24 1.27 13.30 -11.80
CA GLU A 24 0.59 12.00 -11.82
C GLU A 24 -0.52 11.89 -10.75
N ASP A 25 -0.63 12.85 -9.82
CA ASP A 25 -1.57 12.79 -8.70
C ASP A 25 -3.03 12.69 -9.15
N SER A 26 -3.42 13.50 -10.13
CA SER A 26 -4.78 13.48 -10.70
C SER A 26 -5.13 12.13 -11.31
N ARG A 27 -4.20 11.53 -12.08
CA ARG A 27 -4.37 10.21 -12.69
C ARG A 27 -4.47 9.11 -11.62
N TRP A 28 -3.58 9.15 -10.62
CA TRP A 28 -3.59 8.21 -9.50
C TRP A 28 -4.92 8.26 -8.75
N ASN A 29 -5.41 9.45 -8.43
CA ASN A 29 -6.68 9.64 -7.72
C ASN A 29 -7.87 9.14 -8.54
N ALA A 30 -7.88 9.41 -9.85
CA ALA A 30 -8.93 8.94 -10.74
C ALA A 30 -8.98 7.41 -10.80
N LEU A 31 -7.85 6.75 -11.06
CA LEU A 31 -7.76 5.29 -11.13
C LEU A 31 -8.14 4.64 -9.80
N MET A 32 -7.65 5.17 -8.67
CA MET A 32 -7.98 4.65 -7.35
C MET A 32 -9.48 4.80 -7.06
N ARG A 33 -10.10 5.92 -7.43
CA ARG A 33 -11.54 6.13 -7.26
C ARG A 33 -12.38 5.17 -8.11
N THR A 34 -11.96 4.95 -9.35
CA THR A 34 -12.70 4.13 -10.32
C THR A 34 -12.61 2.63 -10.00
N HIS A 35 -11.41 2.14 -9.63
CA HIS A 35 -11.16 0.70 -9.59
C HIS A 35 -11.00 0.12 -8.17
N HIS A 36 -10.73 0.92 -7.15
CA HIS A 36 -10.63 0.42 -5.78
C HIS A 36 -12.03 0.20 -5.20
N TYR A 37 -12.27 -0.94 -4.55
CA TYR A 37 -13.60 -1.33 -4.04
C TYR A 37 -14.17 -0.41 -2.95
N LEU A 38 -13.31 0.33 -2.21
CA LEU A 38 -13.71 1.38 -1.26
C LEU A 38 -13.77 2.78 -1.88
N GLY A 39 -13.52 2.90 -3.19
CA GLY A 39 -13.24 4.16 -3.84
C GLY A 39 -12.06 4.93 -3.22
N PHE A 40 -12.01 6.23 -3.51
CA PHE A 40 -10.97 7.11 -3.00
C PHE A 40 -11.43 8.57 -2.90
N ARG A 41 -11.14 9.19 -1.75
CA ARG A 41 -11.33 10.63 -1.50
C ARG A 41 -9.98 11.32 -1.29
N SER A 42 -9.23 10.91 -0.27
CA SER A 42 -7.90 11.41 0.06
C SER A 42 -7.15 10.44 0.98
N LEU A 43 -5.84 10.62 1.11
CA LEU A 43 -5.05 10.13 2.25
C LEU A 43 -4.95 11.28 3.25
N VAL A 44 -4.92 10.99 4.55
CA VAL A 44 -4.90 12.00 5.62
C VAL A 44 -3.60 11.89 6.41
N GLY A 45 -3.03 13.04 6.79
CA GLY A 45 -1.76 13.13 7.50
C GLY A 45 -0.56 12.86 6.59
N GLU A 46 0.56 12.50 7.21
CA GLU A 46 1.74 12.03 6.48
C GLU A 46 1.37 10.83 5.62
N SER A 47 1.56 10.99 4.31
CA SER A 47 1.17 9.98 3.34
C SER A 47 2.04 10.03 2.10
N LEU A 48 2.19 8.88 1.46
CA LEU A 48 2.92 8.70 0.21
C LEU A 48 2.08 7.87 -0.76
N LYS A 49 2.06 8.30 -2.02
CA LYS A 49 1.45 7.57 -3.13
C LYS A 49 2.53 6.99 -4.02
N TYR A 50 2.33 5.74 -4.41
CA TYR A 50 3.24 5.01 -5.28
C TYR A 50 2.49 4.48 -6.50
N VAL A 51 3.26 4.35 -7.58
CA VAL A 51 2.89 3.62 -8.78
C VAL A 51 3.87 2.48 -9.01
N ALA A 52 3.34 1.32 -9.38
CA ALA A 52 4.11 0.24 -9.94
C ALA A 52 4.02 0.26 -11.46
N LEU A 53 5.15 0.01 -12.12
CA LEU A 53 5.29 0.11 -13.56
C LEU A 53 5.85 -1.19 -14.15
N SER A 54 5.34 -1.57 -15.32
CA SER A 54 5.94 -2.53 -16.24
C SER A 54 6.41 -1.79 -17.48
N GLY A 55 7.67 -1.38 -17.53
CA GLY A 55 8.13 -0.39 -18.51
C GLY A 55 7.51 0.97 -18.22
N SER A 56 6.78 1.56 -19.18
CA SER A 56 6.01 2.80 -19.02
C SER A 56 4.59 2.58 -18.46
N GLU A 57 4.11 1.34 -18.48
CA GLU A 57 2.72 1.04 -18.17
C GLU A 57 2.46 0.94 -16.67
N TRP A 58 1.40 1.61 -16.22
CA TRP A 58 0.94 1.52 -14.83
C TRP A 58 0.26 0.19 -14.61
N VAL A 59 0.65 -0.53 -13.56
CA VAL A 59 0.10 -1.87 -13.27
C VAL A 59 -0.50 -1.98 -11.87
N ALA A 60 -0.06 -1.14 -10.93
CA ALA A 60 -0.61 -1.09 -9.59
C ALA A 60 -0.39 0.27 -8.92
N LEU A 61 -1.19 0.56 -7.90
CA LEU A 61 -1.15 1.79 -7.11
C LEU A 61 -1.14 1.45 -5.62
N LEU A 62 -0.31 2.13 -4.84
CA LEU A 62 -0.29 1.99 -3.37
C LEU A 62 -0.39 3.37 -2.70
N GLY A 63 -1.24 3.46 -1.68
CA GLY A 63 -1.33 4.59 -0.77
C GLY A 63 -0.88 4.15 0.61
N TRP A 64 0.16 4.80 1.13
CA TRP A 64 0.63 4.64 2.50
C TRP A 64 0.28 5.91 3.27
N GLY A 65 -0.25 5.74 4.48
CA GLY A 65 -0.58 6.85 5.38
C GLY A 65 -0.12 6.56 6.80
N ALA A 66 -0.37 7.52 7.70
CA ALA A 66 -0.15 7.34 9.12
C ALA A 66 -0.90 6.10 9.65
N ALA A 67 -0.34 5.49 10.70
CA ALA A 67 -0.94 4.36 11.39
C ALA A 67 -2.38 4.61 11.86
N ALA A 68 -3.15 3.53 11.98
CA ALA A 68 -4.42 3.57 12.68
C ALA A 68 -4.21 4.04 14.12
N PHE A 69 -4.99 5.05 14.52
CA PHE A 69 -4.84 5.70 15.81
C PHE A 69 -5.01 4.73 16.98
N LYS A 70 -5.97 3.80 16.88
CA LYS A 70 -6.21 2.73 17.87
C LYS A 70 -6.21 1.37 17.17
N CYS A 71 -5.36 0.45 17.61
CA CYS A 71 -5.34 -0.92 17.13
C CYS A 71 -4.86 -1.85 18.25
N GLY A 72 -5.79 -2.36 19.06
CA GLY A 72 -5.46 -3.10 20.28
C GLY A 72 -4.60 -4.35 20.03
N ASP A 73 -4.81 -5.05 18.92
CA ASP A 73 -4.04 -6.26 18.58
C ASP A 73 -2.59 -5.91 18.25
N ARG A 74 -2.37 -4.86 17.45
CA ARG A 74 -1.02 -4.32 17.19
C ARG A 74 -0.36 -3.87 18.49
N ASP A 75 -1.08 -3.09 19.29
CA ASP A 75 -0.56 -2.48 20.49
C ASP A 75 -0.12 -3.55 21.52
N ARG A 76 -0.91 -4.62 21.65
CA ARG A 76 -0.58 -5.79 22.48
C ARG A 76 0.60 -6.58 21.93
N TRP A 77 0.68 -6.75 20.61
CA TRP A 77 1.80 -7.46 19.96
C TRP A 77 3.13 -6.70 20.09
N ILE A 78 3.11 -5.36 19.96
CA ILE A 78 4.28 -4.51 20.20
C ILE A 78 4.67 -4.54 21.69
N GLY A 79 3.69 -4.62 22.59
CA GLY A 79 3.91 -4.65 24.04
C GLY A 79 4.30 -3.30 24.63
N TRP A 80 3.96 -2.18 23.96
CA TRP A 80 4.28 -0.84 24.46
C TRP A 80 3.37 -0.40 25.61
N ALA A 81 3.89 0.46 26.49
CA ALA A 81 3.06 1.09 27.51
C ALA A 81 2.14 2.16 26.88
N PRO A 82 0.92 2.38 27.39
CA PRO A 82 -0.04 3.33 26.80
C PRO A 82 0.50 4.77 26.56
N PRO A 83 1.39 5.35 27.39
CA PRO A 83 1.98 6.66 27.10
C PRO A 83 2.95 6.66 25.92
N GLU A 84 3.63 5.54 25.66
CA GLU A 84 4.62 5.42 24.57
C GLU A 84 3.95 5.23 23.21
N GLN A 85 2.75 4.65 23.21
CA GLN A 85 1.94 4.38 22.03
C GLN A 85 1.82 5.59 21.11
N PHE A 86 1.25 6.68 21.62
CA PHE A 86 0.92 7.83 20.79
C PHE A 86 2.17 8.48 20.18
N ARG A 87 3.28 8.50 20.93
CA ARG A 87 4.56 9.06 20.45
C ARG A 87 5.21 8.21 19.37
N ARG A 88 4.99 6.88 19.40
CA ARG A 88 5.63 5.93 18.50
C ARG A 88 4.80 5.59 17.26
N LEU A 89 3.50 5.94 17.22
CA LEU A 89 2.65 5.76 16.03
C LEU A 89 3.26 6.34 14.75
N ARG A 90 4.02 7.44 14.85
CA ARG A 90 4.72 8.05 13.71
C ARG A 90 5.71 7.10 13.01
N TYR A 91 6.18 6.04 13.68
CA TYR A 91 7.09 5.07 13.10
C TYR A 91 6.36 3.91 12.41
N ILE A 92 5.04 3.99 12.30
CA ILE A 92 4.19 2.96 11.72
C ILE A 92 3.46 3.53 10.50
N ALA A 93 3.54 2.84 9.37
CA ALA A 93 2.83 3.21 8.15
C ALA A 93 1.70 2.23 7.86
N ASN A 94 0.52 2.75 7.55
CA ASN A 94 -0.64 1.96 7.14
C ASN A 94 -0.75 1.90 5.61
N ASN A 95 -0.87 0.71 5.04
CA ASN A 95 -1.20 0.53 3.64
C ASN A 95 -2.71 0.75 3.41
N GLN A 96 -3.10 2.03 3.39
CA GLN A 96 -4.49 2.45 3.31
C GLN A 96 -5.16 2.10 1.96
N ARG A 97 -4.38 2.06 0.87
CA ARG A 97 -4.90 1.71 -0.45
C ARG A 97 -3.92 0.81 -1.18
N PHE A 98 -4.43 -0.27 -1.77
CA PHE A 98 -3.65 -1.12 -2.64
C PHE A 98 -4.53 -1.64 -3.79
N LEU A 99 -4.17 -1.28 -5.01
CA LEU A 99 -4.92 -1.59 -6.21
C LEU A 99 -4.01 -2.20 -7.26
N ILE A 100 -4.35 -3.40 -7.73
CA ILE A 100 -3.85 -3.92 -9.01
C ILE A 100 -4.83 -3.46 -10.08
N LEU A 101 -4.33 -2.80 -11.12
CA LEU A 101 -5.18 -2.31 -12.20
C LEU A 101 -5.83 -3.50 -12.94
N PRO A 102 -7.11 -3.41 -13.33
CA PRO A 102 -7.85 -4.52 -13.93
C PRO A 102 -7.11 -5.20 -15.08
N GLU A 103 -6.49 -4.39 -15.93
CA GLU A 103 -5.74 -4.78 -17.12
C GLU A 103 -4.44 -5.53 -16.81
N ALA A 104 -3.90 -5.33 -15.62
CA ALA A 104 -2.60 -5.87 -15.22
C ALA A 104 -2.70 -7.11 -14.31
N ARG A 105 -3.91 -7.66 -14.12
CA ARG A 105 -4.12 -8.79 -13.20
C ARG A 105 -3.36 -10.03 -13.68
N THR A 106 -2.36 -10.41 -12.92
CA THR A 106 -1.51 -11.60 -13.15
C THR A 106 -1.09 -12.17 -11.79
N PRO A 107 -0.92 -13.51 -11.67
CA PRO A 107 -0.43 -14.13 -10.45
C PRO A 107 0.83 -13.46 -9.90
N HIS A 108 0.91 -13.37 -8.56
CA HIS A 108 2.08 -12.86 -7.81
C HIS A 108 2.46 -11.38 -8.01
N LEU A 109 1.80 -10.64 -8.91
CA LEU A 109 2.08 -9.21 -9.11
C LEU A 109 1.86 -8.42 -7.82
N ALA A 110 0.78 -8.70 -7.07
CA ALA A 110 0.49 -7.98 -5.84
C ALA A 110 1.58 -8.15 -4.77
N SER A 111 2.02 -9.38 -4.48
CA SER A 111 3.09 -9.62 -3.51
C SER A 111 4.43 -9.05 -4.00
N ARG A 112 4.73 -9.14 -5.31
CA ARG A 112 5.93 -8.54 -5.92
C ARG A 112 5.96 -7.02 -5.74
N VAL A 113 4.86 -6.33 -6.08
CA VAL A 113 4.70 -4.89 -5.95
C VAL A 113 4.81 -4.46 -4.49
N LEU A 114 4.10 -5.15 -3.58
CA LEU A 114 4.14 -4.86 -2.16
C LEU A 114 5.56 -4.98 -1.59
N GLY A 115 6.26 -6.07 -1.91
CA GLY A 115 7.65 -6.28 -1.48
C GLY A 115 8.62 -5.23 -2.02
N LEU A 116 8.46 -4.81 -3.29
CA LEU A 116 9.24 -3.71 -3.86
C LEU A 116 8.99 -2.38 -3.14
N CYS A 117 7.72 -2.08 -2.83
CA CYS A 117 7.34 -0.87 -2.13
C CYS A 117 7.90 -0.85 -0.69
N LEU A 118 7.77 -1.96 0.04
CA LEU A 118 8.24 -2.07 1.43
C LEU A 118 9.76 -1.84 1.55
N ARG A 119 10.57 -2.31 0.59
CA ARG A 119 12.03 -2.10 0.59
C ARG A 119 12.44 -0.63 0.53
N ARG A 120 11.61 0.23 -0.04
CA ARG A 120 11.91 1.66 -0.20
C ARG A 120 11.16 2.55 0.78
N LEU A 121 10.01 2.11 1.28
CA LEU A 121 9.05 2.88 2.07
C LEU A 121 9.70 3.71 3.17
N SER A 122 10.51 3.09 4.04
CA SER A 122 11.13 3.81 5.17
C SER A 122 12.10 4.90 4.72
N SER A 123 12.84 4.66 3.62
CA SER A 123 13.76 5.66 3.06
C SER A 123 13.02 6.84 2.41
N ASP A 124 11.93 6.58 1.70
CA ASP A 124 11.09 7.63 1.11
C ASP A 124 10.38 8.43 2.20
N TRP A 125 9.85 7.75 3.22
CA TRP A 125 9.21 8.40 4.36
C TRP A 125 10.16 9.35 5.07
N ARG A 126 11.39 8.90 5.32
CA ARG A 126 12.41 9.72 5.96
C ARG A 126 12.79 10.94 5.13
N ARG A 127 12.88 10.80 3.80
CA ARG A 127 13.13 11.94 2.90
C ARG A 127 12.00 12.97 2.96
N GLN A 128 10.75 12.53 3.06
CA GLN A 128 9.60 13.43 3.02
C GLN A 128 9.25 14.04 4.39
N PHE A 129 9.37 13.27 5.48
CA PHE A 129 8.85 13.62 6.81
C PHE A 129 9.92 13.67 7.91
N ASN A 130 11.19 13.44 7.57
CA ASN A 130 12.32 13.50 8.50
C ASN A 130 12.30 12.46 9.65
N HIS A 131 11.64 11.32 9.44
CA HIS A 131 11.74 10.15 10.32
C HIS A 131 11.47 8.84 9.56
N PRO A 132 12.02 7.70 10.02
CA PRO A 132 11.82 6.42 9.36
C PRO A 132 10.44 5.81 9.65
N ILE A 133 10.13 4.75 8.91
CA ILE A 133 9.13 3.74 9.27
C ILE A 133 9.84 2.50 9.79
N LEU A 134 9.34 1.97 10.91
CA LEU A 134 9.82 0.75 11.57
C LEU A 134 8.83 -0.42 11.39
N LEU A 135 7.54 -0.13 11.24
CA LEU A 135 6.49 -1.14 11.07
C LEU A 135 5.50 -0.73 9.98
N ALA A 136 5.03 -1.72 9.22
CA ALA A 136 3.95 -1.57 8.26
C ALA A 136 2.72 -2.33 8.74
N GLU A 137 1.55 -1.74 8.61
CA GLU A 137 0.26 -2.35 8.93
C GLU A 137 -0.73 -2.19 7.77
N THR A 138 -1.79 -2.97 7.79
CA THR A 138 -2.85 -2.95 6.78
C THR A 138 -4.10 -3.60 7.38
N PHE A 139 -5.24 -3.37 6.76
CA PHE A 139 -6.50 -4.00 7.13
C PHE A 139 -7.12 -4.62 5.88
N VAL A 140 -7.53 -5.87 6.01
CA VAL A 140 -8.16 -6.64 4.94
C VAL A 140 -9.56 -6.98 5.37
N ASP A 141 -10.54 -6.68 4.53
CA ASP A 141 -11.91 -7.15 4.71
C ASP A 141 -11.98 -8.64 4.32
N PRO A 142 -12.12 -9.58 5.29
CA PRO A 142 -12.09 -11.01 5.01
C PRO A 142 -13.30 -11.47 4.18
N SER A 143 -14.39 -10.70 4.15
CA SER A 143 -15.55 -11.00 3.29
C SER A 143 -15.25 -10.77 1.80
N ARG A 144 -14.19 -10.02 1.49
CA ARG A 144 -13.81 -9.66 0.11
C ARG A 144 -12.49 -10.27 -0.32
N PHE A 145 -11.54 -10.42 0.58
CA PHE A 145 -10.18 -10.84 0.24
C PHE A 145 -9.60 -11.78 1.29
N ALA A 146 -8.93 -12.85 0.83
CA ALA A 146 -8.22 -13.79 1.70
C ALA A 146 -6.87 -13.28 2.25
N GLY A 147 -6.48 -12.03 1.92
CA GLY A 147 -5.21 -11.43 2.33
C GLY A 147 -3.95 -12.10 1.75
N THR A 148 -4.10 -12.88 0.68
CA THR A 148 -3.04 -13.76 0.15
C THR A 148 -1.75 -13.00 -0.21
N CYS A 149 -1.85 -11.79 -0.76
CA CYS A 149 -0.66 -11.00 -1.12
C CYS A 149 0.16 -10.59 0.10
N TYR A 150 -0.48 -10.27 1.22
CA TYR A 150 0.19 -9.92 2.48
C TYR A 150 0.85 -11.15 3.09
N LYS A 151 0.14 -12.28 3.15
CA LYS A 151 0.71 -13.56 3.61
C LYS A 151 1.94 -13.96 2.79
N ALA A 152 1.84 -13.88 1.47
CA ALA A 152 2.95 -14.17 0.56
C ALA A 152 4.12 -13.19 0.69
N ALA A 153 3.90 -12.00 1.23
CA ALA A 153 4.93 -11.00 1.52
C ALA A 153 5.47 -11.10 2.97
N GLY A 154 5.12 -12.14 3.72
CA GLY A 154 5.64 -12.40 5.06
C GLY A 154 4.93 -11.62 6.19
N TRP A 155 3.71 -11.15 5.96
CA TRP A 155 2.95 -10.41 6.98
C TRP A 155 2.38 -11.35 8.05
N ILE A 156 2.33 -10.87 9.28
CA ILE A 156 1.76 -11.58 10.43
C ILE A 156 0.32 -11.08 10.65
N CYS A 157 -0.64 -12.01 10.73
CA CYS A 157 -2.01 -11.68 11.11
C CYS A 157 -2.08 -11.51 12.64
N LEU A 158 -2.47 -10.31 13.11
CA LEU A 158 -2.50 -10.00 14.55
C LEU A 158 -3.88 -10.18 15.18
N GLY A 159 -4.95 -10.09 14.40
CA GLY A 159 -6.32 -10.19 14.90
C GLY A 159 -7.35 -9.54 13.98
N GLU A 160 -8.56 -9.37 14.50
CA GLU A 160 -9.70 -8.76 13.81
C GLU A 160 -10.09 -7.45 14.50
N THR A 161 -10.07 -6.35 13.75
CA THR A 161 -10.53 -5.05 14.24
C THR A 161 -12.05 -4.95 14.17
N ARG A 162 -12.66 -4.18 15.08
CA ARG A 162 -14.13 -3.98 15.14
C ARG A 162 -14.69 -2.99 14.11
N GLY A 163 -13.85 -2.40 13.26
CA GLY A 163 -14.20 -1.28 12.39
C GLY A 163 -13.78 0.06 12.98
#